data_AF-A0A9X9F7K6-F1
#
_entry.id   AF-A0A9X9F7K6-F1
#
_cell.length_a   1.000
_cell.length_b   1.000
_cell.length_c   1.000
_cell.angle_alpha   90.00
_cell.angle_beta   90.00
_cell.angle_gamma   90.00
#
_symmetry.space_group_name_H-M   'P 1'
#
loop_
_entity.id
_entity.type
_entity.pdbx_description
1 polymer ?
#
loop_
_entity_poly.entity_id
_entity_poly.type
_entity_poly.pdbx_seq_one_letter_code
_entity_poly.pdbx_strand_id
1 'polypeptide(L)' 'WNTDTYIMYGAKDELCEFETINYFTKKHRCELEVMETGEHYFHTEEQLKIFEQWLHKHID' A
#
# COMPACT_ATOMS: atom_id res chain seq x y z
N TRP A 1 -2.58 7.68 15.45
CA TRP A 1 -1.27 7.26 14.94
C TRP A 1 -0.38 8.50 14.85
N ASN A 2 0.86 8.45 15.36
CA ASN A 2 1.77 9.61 15.46
C ASN A 2 3.18 9.29 14.93
N THR A 3 3.27 8.29 14.06
CA THR A 3 4.50 7.87 13.40
C THR A 3 4.33 8.11 11.91
N ASP A 4 5.36 8.57 11.22
CA ASP A 4 5.34 8.69 9.77
C ASP A 4 5.02 7.32 9.16
N THR A 5 4.04 7.28 8.26
CA THR A 5 3.49 6.03 7.77
C THR A 5 3.07 6.17 6.33
N TYR A 6 3.60 5.24 5.54
CA TYR A 6 3.35 5.07 4.12
C TYR A 6 2.68 3.71 3.96
N ILE A 7 1.56 3.66 3.25
CA ILE A 7 0.80 2.43 3.02
C ILE A 7 0.78 2.16 1.52
N MET A 8 1.13 0.94 1.14
CA MET A 8 0.92 0.43 -0.21
C MET A 8 -0.25 -0.56 -0.17
N TYR A 9 -1.20 -0.41 -1.10
CA TYR A 9 -2.41 -1.24 -1.17
C TYR A 9 -2.58 -1.84 -2.55
N GLY A 10 -2.92 -3.13 -2.63
CA GLY A 10 -3.27 -3.79 -3.88
C GLY A 10 -4.74 -3.57 -4.24
N ALA A 11 -5.04 -3.01 -5.41
CA ALA A 11 -6.42 -2.74 -5.82
C ALA A 11 -7.29 -4.01 -5.99
N LYS A 12 -6.66 -5.17 -6.13
CA LYS A 12 -7.29 -6.50 -6.20
C LYS A 12 -7.21 -7.25 -4.87
N ASP A 13 -7.02 -6.54 -3.76
CA ASP A 13 -7.16 -7.13 -2.43
C ASP A 13 -8.64 -7.45 -2.15
N GLU A 14 -8.94 -8.73 -2.04
CA GLU A 14 -10.27 -9.26 -1.74
C GLU A 14 -10.46 -9.60 -0.24
N LEU A 15 -9.45 -9.34 0.59
CA LEU A 15 -9.45 -9.65 2.02
C LEU A 15 -9.58 -8.41 2.91
N CYS A 16 -9.01 -7.28 2.49
CA CYS A 16 -9.06 -6.02 3.23
C CYS A 16 -9.72 -4.94 2.37
N GLU A 17 -10.87 -4.42 2.81
CA GLU A 17 -11.63 -3.41 2.09
C GLU A 17 -10.84 -2.10 1.94
N PHE A 18 -10.82 -1.55 0.72
CA PHE A 18 -10.19 -0.26 0.43
C PHE A 18 -10.73 0.87 1.30
N GLU A 19 -12.03 0.88 1.59
CA GLU A 19 -12.68 1.89 2.45
C GLU A 19 -12.04 1.95 3.84
N THR A 20 -11.67 0.80 4.39
CA THR A 20 -11.04 0.71 5.71
C THR A 20 -9.65 1.36 5.69
N ILE A 21 -8.84 1.04 4.68
CA ILE A 21 -7.50 1.62 4.51
C ILE A 21 -7.57 3.12 4.25
N ASN A 22 -8.46 3.54 3.34
CA ASN A 22 -8.66 4.94 2.97
C ASN A 22 -9.19 5.78 4.14
N TYR A 23 -10.05 5.21 4.98
CA TYR A 23 -10.49 5.88 6.21
C TYR A 23 -9.31 6.08 7.18
N PHE A 24 -8.48 5.05 7.38
CA PHE A 24 -7.31 5.12 8.25
C PHE A 24 -6.32 6.20 7.77
N THR A 25 -6.00 6.22 6.48
CA THR A 25 -5.04 7.17 5.89
C THR A 25 -5.54 8.60 6.03
N LYS A 26 -6.83 8.85 5.79
CA LYS A 26 -7.45 10.18 6.00
C LYS A 26 -7.45 10.60 7.47
N LYS A 27 -7.81 9.70 8.37
CA LYS A 27 -7.87 9.97 9.82
C LYS A 27 -6.50 10.32 10.40
N HIS A 28 -5.44 9.69 9.88
CA HIS A 28 -4.09 9.81 10.42
C HIS A 28 -3.12 10.56 9.52
N ARG A 29 -3.58 11.07 8.37
CA ARG A 29 -2.78 11.78 7.37
C ARG A 29 -1.58 10.97 6.87
N CYS A 30 -1.79 9.66 6.67
CA CYS A 30 -0.79 8.77 6.08
C CYS A 30 -0.82 8.88 4.55
N GLU A 31 0.33 8.65 3.90
CA GLU A 31 0.38 8.51 2.45
C GLU A 31 -0.14 7.12 2.05
N LEU A 32 -0.91 7.06 0.96
CA LEU A 32 -1.44 5.83 0.39
C LEU A 32 -1.09 5.76 -1.09
N GLU A 33 -0.41 4.70 -1.49
CA GLU A 33 -0.13 4.36 -2.88
C GLU A 33 -0.89 3.08 -3.24
N VAL A 34 -1.63 3.10 -4.35
CA VAL A 34 -2.45 1.97 -4.81
C VAL A 34 -1.79 1.33 -6.03
N MET A 35 -1.55 0.03 -5.95
CA MET A 35 -1.11 -0.79 -7.08
C MET A 35 -2.33 -1.41 -7.77
N GLU A 36 -2.69 -0.91 -8.94
CA GLU A 36 -3.88 -1.36 -9.70
C GLU A 36 -3.87 -2.86 -10.03
N THR A 37 -2.69 -3.46 -10.19
CA THR A 37 -2.52 -4.90 -10.46
C THR A 37 -2.18 -5.71 -9.20
N GLY A 38 -2.05 -5.05 -8.04
CA GLY A 38 -1.65 -5.66 -6.79
C GLY A 38 -2.79 -6.43 -6.14
N GLU A 39 -2.49 -7.64 -5.68
CA GLU A 39 -3.38 -8.45 -4.83
C GLU A 39 -3.07 -8.20 -3.35
N HIS A 40 -3.78 -8.89 -2.44
CA HIS A 40 -3.49 -8.81 -1.00
C HIS A 40 -2.02 -9.19 -0.68
N TYR A 41 -1.51 -10.22 -1.33
CA TYR A 41 -0.13 -10.66 -1.20
C TYR A 41 0.62 -10.42 -2.51
N PHE A 42 1.61 -9.54 -2.48
CA PHE A 42 2.49 -9.28 -3.61
C PHE A 42 3.44 -10.45 -3.80
N HIS A 43 3.33 -11.14 -4.94
CA HIS A 43 4.06 -12.38 -5.18
C HIS A 43 4.48 -12.60 -6.62
N THR A 44 3.88 -11.89 -7.57
CA THR A 44 4.35 -11.92 -8.95
C THR A 44 5.63 -11.08 -9.09
N GLU A 45 6.48 -11.41 -10.05
CA GLU A 45 7.72 -10.65 -10.30
C GLU A 45 7.45 -9.15 -10.55
N GLU A 46 6.34 -8.85 -11.23
CA GLU A 46 5.91 -7.47 -11.48
C GLU A 46 5.51 -6.76 -10.18
N GLN A 47 4.69 -7.39 -9.34
CA GLN A 47 4.27 -6.83 -8.06
C GLN A 47 5.47 -6.59 -7.14
N LEU A 48 6.40 -7.56 -7.07
CA LEU A 48 7.60 -7.48 -6.24
C LEU A 48 8.54 -6.36 -6.70
N LYS A 49 8.65 -6.14 -8.01
CA LYS A 49 9.47 -5.04 -8.54
C LYS A 49 8.89 -3.66 -8.18
N ILE A 50 7.57 -3.49 -8.25
CA ILE A 50 6.92 -2.24 -7.85
C ILE A 50 7.04 -2.06 -6.32
N PHE A 51 6.86 -3.13 -5.55
CA PHE A 51 7.05 -3.12 -4.10
C PHE A 51 8.50 -2.73 -3.71
N GLU A 52 9.51 -3.27 -4.39
CA GLU A 52 10.91 -2.89 -4.18
C GLU A 52 11.15 -1.40 -4.47
N GLN A 53 10.60 -0.88 -5.57
CA GLN A 53 10.69 0.56 -5.88
C GLN A 53 10.02 1.42 -4.82
N TRP A 54 8.88 0.96 -4.30
CA TRP A 54 8.16 1.64 -3.22
C TRP A 54 8.98 1.66 -1.92
N LEU A 55 9.64 0.55 -1.56
CA LEU A 55 10.53 0.49 -0.39
C LEU A 55 11.69 1.49 -0.52
N HIS A 56 12.38 1.52 -1.66
CA HIS A 56 13.47 2.47 -1.92
C HIS A 56 13.03 3.94 -1.84
N LYS A 57 11.75 4.25 -2.12
CA LYS A 57 11.21 5.61 -2.04
C LYS A 57 10.95 6.08 -0.60
N HIS A 58 10.68 5.14 0.31
CA HIS A 58 10.11 5.46 1.62
C HIS A 58 10.94 4.98 2.83
N ILE A 59 11.87 4.05 2.63
CA ILE A 59 12.70 3.48 3.70
C ILE A 59 14.18 3.85 3.55
N ASP A 60 14.68 3.94 2.33
CA ASP A 60 16.08 4.33 2.04
C ASP A 60 16.26 5.85 2.09
#